data_AF-A0A318PU72-F1
#
_entry.id   AF-A0A318PU72-F1
#
_cell.length_a   1.000
_cell.length_b   1.000
_cell.length_c   1.000
_cell.angle_alpha   90.00
_cell.angle_beta   90.00
_cell.angle_gamma   90.00
#
_symmetry.space_group_name_H-M   'P 1'
#
loop_
_entity.id
_entity.type
_entity.pdbx_description
1 polymer ?
#
loop_
_entity_poly.entity_id
_entity_poly.type
_entity_poly.pdbx_seq_one_letter_code
_entity_poly.pdbx_strand_id
1 'polypeptide(L)'
;MRLTLHTDYALRTLLYMGLHADRRVSIHEIASAYDISENHLVKVIHRLSRLGLVDARRGRGGGLVLAHAPEDIRIGDVVRQTEDDLQLVHCEPSHPEGNCCILSDMCKLRGVLSTRISHILSEECYSLF
;
A
#
# COMPACT_ATOMS: atom_id res chain seq x y z
N MET A 1 13.40 -4.76 -5.13
CA MET A 1 12.50 -3.98 -4.26
C MET A 1 11.85 -4.93 -3.28
N ARG A 2 11.84 -4.59 -1.99
CA ARG A 2 11.06 -5.26 -0.95
C ARG A 2 10.17 -4.20 -0.35
N LEU A 3 8.86 -4.43 -0.34
CA LEU A 3 7.92 -3.50 0.28
C LEU A 3 8.26 -3.35 1.77
N THR A 4 8.06 -2.14 2.29
CA THR A 4 8.07 -1.94 3.74
C THR A 4 7.02 -2.84 4.39
N LEU A 5 7.28 -3.20 5.66
CA LEU A 5 6.27 -3.91 6.46
C LEU A 5 4.97 -3.10 6.58
N HIS A 6 5.05 -1.77 6.53
CA HIS A 6 3.87 -0.92 6.59
C HIS A 6 2.97 -1.12 5.37
N THR A 7 3.53 -1.10 4.17
CA THR A 7 2.78 -1.35 2.92
C THR A 7 2.25 -2.78 2.84
N ASP A 8 3.05 -3.78 3.21
CA ASP A 8 2.59 -5.18 3.24
C ASP A 8 1.40 -5.35 4.19
N TYR A 9 1.48 -4.80 5.40
CA TYR A 9 0.39 -4.88 6.37
C TYR A 9 -0.83 -4.08 5.93
N ALA A 10 -0.65 -2.94 5.25
CA ALA A 10 -1.77 -2.17 4.68
C ALA A 10 -2.56 -3.01 3.66
N LEU A 11 -1.86 -3.64 2.71
CA LEU A 11 -2.47 -4.51 1.70
C LEU A 11 -3.19 -5.71 2.34
N ARG A 12 -2.54 -6.43 3.25
CA ARG A 12 -3.14 -7.57 3.96
C ARG A 12 -4.38 -7.18 4.75
N THR A 13 -4.32 -6.02 5.42
CA THR A 13 -5.44 -5.47 6.18
C THR A 13 -6.64 -5.21 5.29
N LEU A 14 -6.43 -4.51 4.16
CA LEU A 14 -7.49 -4.23 3.21
C LEU A 14 -8.07 -5.54 2.64
N LEU A 15 -7.23 -6.48 2.22
CA LEU A 15 -7.65 -7.82 1.74
C LEU A 15 -8.53 -8.54 2.75
N TYR A 16 -8.11 -8.61 4.01
CA TYR A 16 -8.91 -9.26 5.06
C TYR A 16 -10.26 -8.58 5.24
N MET A 17 -10.30 -7.25 5.19
CA MET A 17 -11.53 -6.49 5.33
C MET A 17 -12.48 -6.70 4.15
N GLY A 18 -11.97 -6.78 2.92
CA GLY A 18 -12.82 -7.03 1.76
C GLY A 18 -13.34 -8.48 1.69
N LEU A 19 -12.57 -9.45 2.17
CA LEU A 19 -13.05 -10.83 2.35
C LEU A 19 -14.17 -10.94 3.41
N HIS A 20 -14.32 -9.94 4.27
CA HIS A 20 -15.35 -9.85 5.31
C HIS A 20 -16.22 -8.60 5.15
N ALA A 21 -16.46 -8.17 3.90
CA ALA A 21 -17.19 -6.94 3.60
C ALA A 21 -18.64 -6.92 4.13
N ASP A 22 -19.20 -8.07 4.49
CA ASP A 22 -20.53 -8.26 5.07
C ASP A 22 -20.61 -7.86 6.56
N ARG A 23 -19.46 -7.65 7.22
CA ARG A 23 -19.41 -7.37 8.67
C ARG A 23 -18.30 -6.39 9.04
N ARG A 24 -18.35 -5.91 10.29
CA ARG A 24 -17.23 -5.21 10.90
C ARG A 24 -16.19 -6.23 11.39
N VAL A 25 -14.92 -5.90 11.23
CA VAL A 25 -13.79 -6.67 11.78
C VAL A 25 -13.03 -5.84 12.82
N SER A 26 -12.44 -6.48 13.81
CA SER A 26 -11.61 -5.82 14.82
C SER A 26 -10.13 -5.83 14.46
N ILE A 27 -9.35 -4.92 15.06
CA ILE A 27 -7.89 -4.92 14.98
C ILE A 27 -7.33 -6.25 15.48
N HIS A 28 -7.89 -6.78 16.56
CA HIS A 28 -7.48 -8.05 17.15
C HIS A 28 -7.63 -9.22 16.16
N GLU A 29 -8.77 -9.31 15.47
CA GLU A 29 -8.99 -10.37 14.45
C GLU A 29 -7.93 -10.35 13.34
N ILE A 30 -7.65 -9.17 12.77
CA ILE A 30 -6.67 -9.03 11.68
C ILE A 30 -5.25 -9.31 12.20
N ALA A 31 -4.92 -8.79 13.39
CA ALA A 31 -3.63 -9.00 14.04
C ALA A 31 -3.37 -10.50 14.26
N SER A 32 -4.35 -11.24 14.79
CA SER A 32 -4.23 -12.68 14.99
C SER A 32 -4.19 -13.46 13.67
N ALA A 33 -4.95 -13.05 12.65
CA ALA A 33 -5.00 -13.75 11.37
C ALA A 33 -3.66 -13.75 10.61
N TYR A 34 -2.86 -12.69 10.77
CA TYR A 34 -1.58 -12.53 10.06
C TYR A 34 -0.35 -12.50 10.96
N ASP A 35 -0.51 -12.78 12.26
CA ASP A 35 0.56 -12.69 13.26
C ASP A 35 1.26 -11.32 13.27
N ILE A 36 0.44 -10.26 13.22
CA ILE A 36 0.89 -8.86 13.25
C ILE A 36 0.61 -8.30 14.64
N SER A 37 1.57 -7.60 15.25
CA SER A 37 1.29 -6.96 16.54
C SER A 37 0.23 -5.87 16.41
N GLU A 38 -0.73 -5.83 17.34
CA GLU A 38 -1.82 -4.85 17.32
C GLU A 38 -1.29 -3.40 17.27
N ASN A 39 -0.18 -3.12 17.95
CA ASN A 39 0.47 -1.81 17.93
C ASN A 39 0.91 -1.38 16.52
N HIS A 40 1.43 -2.29 15.70
CA HIS A 40 1.74 -1.99 14.31
C HIS A 40 0.47 -1.79 13.50
N LEU A 41 -0.51 -2.66 13.69
CA LEU A 41 -1.75 -2.61 12.95
C LEU A 41 -2.53 -1.31 13.24
N VAL A 42 -2.52 -0.81 14.47
CA VAL A 42 -3.10 0.51 14.81
C VAL A 42 -2.50 1.63 13.96
N LYS A 43 -1.19 1.63 13.72
CA LYS A 43 -0.51 2.64 12.88
C LYS A 43 -0.93 2.50 11.42
N VAL A 44 -1.01 1.27 10.92
CA VAL A 44 -1.47 0.93 9.56
C VAL A 44 -2.91 1.41 9.36
N ILE A 45 -3.83 1.04 10.26
CA ILE A 45 -5.23 1.47 10.21
C ILE A 45 -5.36 2.98 10.27
N HIS A 46 -4.59 3.64 11.15
CA HIS A 46 -4.60 5.11 11.21
C HIS A 46 -4.17 5.74 9.87
N ARG A 47 -3.15 5.19 9.19
CA ARG A 47 -2.77 5.64 7.84
C ARG A 47 -3.90 5.39 6.86
N LEU A 48 -4.43 4.18 6.79
CA LEU A 48 -5.51 3.81 5.86
C LEU A 48 -6.78 4.65 6.06
N SER A 49 -7.17 4.96 7.30
CA SER A 49 -8.29 5.86 7.57
C SER A 49 -8.02 7.30 7.11
N ARG A 50 -6.79 7.80 7.23
CA ARG A 50 -6.41 9.11 6.68
C ARG A 50 -6.41 9.15 5.16
N LEU A 51 -6.15 8.01 4.51
CA LEU A 51 -6.27 7.85 3.06
C LEU A 51 -7.72 7.63 2.61
N GLY A 52 -8.68 7.57 3.55
CA GLY A 52 -10.08 7.36 3.23
C GLY A 52 -10.42 5.93 2.81
N LEU A 53 -9.54 4.95 3.02
CA LEU A 53 -9.76 3.56 2.61
C LEU A 53 -10.50 2.72 3.66
N VAL A 54 -10.46 3.15 4.92
CA VAL A 54 -11.03 2.43 6.07
C VAL A 54 -11.86 3.36 6.96
N ASP A 55 -13.12 2.99 7.23
CA ASP A 55 -13.93 3.57 8.30
C ASP A 55 -13.74 2.77 9.59
N ALA A 56 -13.18 3.42 10.61
CA ALA A 56 -12.90 2.85 11.91
C ALA A 56 -13.82 3.45 12.98
N ARG A 57 -14.63 2.62 13.62
CA ARG A 57 -15.49 3.01 14.75
C ARG A 57 -14.95 2.45 16.06
N ARG A 58 -14.92 3.30 17.09
CA ARG A 58 -14.49 2.93 18.45
C ARG A 58 -15.68 2.56 19.33
N GLY A 59 -15.41 1.80 20.40
CA GLY A 59 -16.39 1.46 21.45
C GLY A 59 -17.06 0.10 21.26
N ARG A 60 -18.06 -0.18 22.12
CA ARG A 60 -18.88 -1.41 22.04
C ARG A 60 -19.64 -1.45 20.71
N GLY A 61 -19.48 -2.53 19.94
CA GLY A 61 -20.01 -2.64 18.58
C GLY A 61 -19.23 -1.85 17.53
N GLY A 62 -18.04 -1.35 17.88
CA GLY A 62 -17.09 -0.74 16.95
C GLY A 62 -16.43 -1.78 16.03
N GLY A 63 -15.42 -1.34 15.29
CA GLY A 63 -14.70 -2.15 14.31
C GLY A 63 -14.42 -1.39 13.03
N LEU A 64 -13.85 -2.10 12.08
CA LEU A 64 -13.31 -1.61 10.83
C LEU A 64 -14.17 -2.13 9.68
N VAL A 65 -14.43 -1.27 8.69
CA VAL A 65 -15.01 -1.62 7.39
C VAL A 65 -14.27 -0.86 6.29
N LEU A 66 -14.31 -1.39 5.07
CA LEU A 66 -13.82 -0.63 3.92
C LEU A 66 -14.72 0.59 3.71
N ALA A 67 -14.11 1.72 3.36
CA ALA A 67 -14.83 2.94 3.05
C ALA A 67 -15.35 2.97 1.60
N HIS A 68 -14.83 2.07 0.76
CA HIS A 68 -15.19 1.90 -0.65
C HIS A 68 -15.50 0.43 -0.94
N ALA A 69 -16.17 0.16 -2.05
CA ALA A 69 -16.34 -1.22 -2.50
C ALA A 69 -14.95 -1.85 -2.78
N PRO A 70 -14.75 -3.14 -2.47
CA PRO A 70 -13.47 -3.81 -2.72
C PRO A 70 -12.94 -3.59 -4.14
N GLU A 71 -13.82 -3.69 -5.14
CA GLU A 71 -13.52 -3.50 -6.56
C GLU A 71 -12.94 -2.11 -6.90
N ASP A 72 -13.26 -1.09 -6.12
CA ASP A 72 -12.80 0.30 -6.32
C ASP A 72 -11.40 0.55 -5.73
N ILE A 73 -10.86 -0.38 -4.93
CA ILE A 73 -9.57 -0.22 -4.27
C ILE A 73 -8.47 -0.77 -5.18
N ARG A 74 -7.70 0.14 -5.80
CA ARG A 74 -6.59 -0.22 -6.70
C ARG A 74 -5.30 -0.47 -5.92
N ILE A 75 -4.64 -1.59 -6.19
CA ILE A 75 -3.38 -1.97 -5.51
C ILE A 75 -2.29 -0.90 -5.68
N GLY A 76 -2.15 -0.40 -6.92
CA GLY A 76 -1.13 0.60 -7.25
C GLY A 76 -1.27 1.90 -6.43
N ASP A 77 -2.51 2.30 -6.15
CA ASP A 77 -2.78 3.51 -5.35
C ASP A 77 -2.46 3.29 -3.88
N VAL A 78 -2.76 2.11 -3.34
CA VAL A 78 -2.37 1.78 -1.96
C VAL A 78 -0.86 1.80 -1.83
N VAL A 79 -0.15 1.08 -2.70
CA VAL A 79 1.32 0.99 -2.68
C VAL A 79 1.97 2.38 -2.81
N ARG A 80 1.50 3.23 -3.73
CA ARG A 80 1.99 4.62 -3.87
C ARG A 80 1.78 5.48 -2.63
N GLN A 81 0.73 5.22 -1.86
CA GLN A 81 0.37 6.03 -0.70
C GLN A 81 0.94 5.50 0.61
N THR A 82 1.42 4.26 0.65
CA THR A 82 1.97 3.64 1.87
C THR A 82 3.48 3.41 1.81
N GLU A 83 4.06 3.33 0.62
CA GLU A 83 5.50 3.19 0.44
C GLU A 83 6.17 4.56 0.29
N ASP A 84 7.19 4.82 1.12
CA ASP A 84 7.91 6.10 1.10
C ASP A 84 8.90 6.20 -0.08
N ASP A 85 9.39 5.07 -0.59
CA ASP A 85 10.33 4.99 -1.71
C ASP A 85 9.97 3.84 -2.66
N LEU A 86 9.48 4.20 -3.85
CA LEU A 86 9.17 3.25 -4.92
C LEU A 86 10.27 3.17 -5.99
N GLN A 87 11.40 3.82 -5.77
CA GLN A 87 12.46 3.90 -6.76
C GLN A 87 13.26 2.61 -6.79
N LEU A 88 13.50 2.10 -7.99
CA LEU A 88 14.37 0.94 -8.16
C LEU A 88 15.84 1.30 -8.13
N VAL A 89 16.15 2.51 -8.60
CA VAL A 89 17.51 2.99 -8.74
C VAL A 89 17.59 4.45 -8.32
N HIS A 90 18.66 4.79 -7.60
CA HIS A 90 18.95 6.15 -7.12
C HIS A 90 19.02 7.20 -8.22
N CYS A 91 19.25 6.78 -9.48
CA CYS A 91 19.37 7.66 -10.63
C CYS A 91 18.05 7.96 -11.34
N GLU A 92 16.91 7.61 -10.73
CA GLU A 92 15.59 7.99 -11.24
C GLU A 92 15.37 9.52 -11.16
N PRO A 93 14.73 10.14 -12.16
CA PRO A 93 14.51 11.59 -12.17
C PRO A 93 13.66 12.10 -11.01
N SER A 94 12.84 11.24 -10.42
CA SER A 94 12.02 11.50 -9.25
C SER A 94 12.83 11.57 -7.95
N HIS A 95 14.11 11.16 -7.95
CA HIS A 95 14.97 11.23 -6.77
C HIS A 95 15.58 12.63 -6.62
N PRO A 96 15.65 13.18 -5.39
CA PRO A 96 16.33 14.46 -5.13
C PRO A 96 17.79 14.48 -5.63
N GLU A 97 18.45 13.31 -5.65
CA GLU A 97 19.83 13.12 -6.15
C GLU A 97 19.90 12.33 -7.46
N GLY A 98 18.78 12.25 -8.21
CA GLY A 98 18.60 11.40 -9.41
C GLY A 98 19.63 11.61 -10.52
N ASN A 99 20.31 12.76 -10.50
CA ASN A 99 21.28 13.16 -11.51
C ASN A 99 22.74 12.98 -11.09
N CYS A 100 23.03 12.38 -9.93
CA CYS A 100 24.41 12.14 -9.49
C CYS A 100 25.14 11.04 -10.30
N CYS A 101 24.41 10.25 -11.09
CA CYS A 101 25.01 9.22 -11.93
C CYS A 101 25.56 9.83 -13.23
N ILE A 102 26.87 9.71 -13.47
CA ILE A 102 27.53 10.21 -14.70
C ILE A 102 26.99 9.58 -15.99
N LEU A 103 26.32 8.42 -15.89
CA LEU A 103 25.75 7.69 -17.02
C LEU A 103 24.26 7.97 -17.21
N SER A 104 23.64 8.78 -16.36
CA SER A 104 22.18 8.98 -16.30
C SER A 104 21.55 9.14 -17.69
N ASP A 105 22.04 10.07 -18.50
CA ASP A 105 21.48 10.42 -19.81
C ASP A 105 21.61 9.32 -20.88
N MET A 106 22.62 8.44 -20.77
CA MET A 106 22.89 7.39 -21.76
C MET A 106 22.64 5.96 -21.23
N CYS A 107 22.28 5.83 -19.95
CA CYS A 107 22.06 4.56 -19.30
C CYS A 107 20.72 3.95 -19.72
N LYS A 108 20.74 3.06 -20.71
CA LYS A 108 19.56 2.29 -21.13
C LYS A 108 18.97 1.47 -19.98
N LEU A 109 19.80 1.03 -19.03
CA LEU A 109 19.34 0.29 -17.85
C LEU A 109 18.40 1.13 -16.98
N ARG A 110 18.65 2.45 -16.83
CA ARG A 110 17.76 3.37 -16.11
C ARG A 110 16.36 3.35 -16.73
N GLY A 111 16.27 3.51 -18.05
CA GLY A 111 14.98 3.48 -18.76
C GLY A 111 14.27 2.14 -18.69
N VAL A 112 15.01 1.03 -18.78
CA VAL A 112 14.43 -0.33 -18.66
C VAL A 112 13.87 -0.59 -17.27
N LEU A 113 14.56 -0.15 -16.22
CA LEU A 113 14.13 -0.36 -14.83
C LEU A 113 12.98 0.58 -14.44
N SER A 114 13.04 1.87 -14.80
CA SER A 114 11.99 2.83 -14.45
C SER A 114 10.64 2.51 -15.10
N THR A 115 10.65 2.10 -16.37
CA THR A 115 9.42 1.82 -17.13
C THR A 115 8.62 0.66 -16.55
N ARG A 116 9.28 -0.36 -15.99
CA ARG A 116 8.61 -1.59 -15.52
C ARG A 116 7.80 -1.39 -14.24
N ILE A 117 8.30 -0.62 -13.27
CA ILE A 117 7.52 -0.35 -12.05
C ILE A 117 6.35 0.56 -12.33
N SER A 118 6.58 1.64 -13.11
CA SER A 118 5.49 2.53 -13.47
C SER A 118 4.37 1.77 -14.13
N HIS A 119 4.67 0.84 -15.06
CA HIS A 119 3.67 0.01 -15.71
C HIS A 119 2.91 -0.91 -14.74
N ILE A 120 3.62 -1.61 -13.84
CA ILE A 120 2.98 -2.50 -12.85
C ILE A 120 2.04 -1.72 -11.93
N LEU A 121 2.38 -0.48 -11.60
CA LEU A 121 1.57 0.36 -10.72
C LEU A 121 0.53 1.21 -11.49
N SER A 122 0.68 1.42 -12.80
CA SER A 122 -0.21 2.23 -13.65
C SER A 122 -1.28 1.42 -14.36
N GLU A 123 -1.12 0.10 -14.49
CA GLU A 123 -2.15 -0.78 -15.02
C GLU A 123 -3.42 -0.64 -14.15
N GLU A 124 -4.46 -0.04 -14.73
CA GLU A 124 -5.73 0.27 -14.06
C GLU A 124 -6.56 -0.98 -13.68
N CYS A 125 -6.04 -2.18 -13.93
CA CYS A 125 -6.80 -3.43 -13.86
C CYS A 125 -6.50 -4.33 -12.65
N TYR A 126 -5.55 -4.00 -11.79
CA TYR A 126 -5.38 -4.74 -10.53
C TYR A 126 -6.22 -4.07 -9.44
N SER A 127 -7.52 -4.33 -9.50
CA SER A 127 -8.34 -4.25 -8.29
C SER A 127 -7.70 -5.15 -7.23
N LEU A 128 -7.75 -4.72 -5.97
CA LEU A 128 -7.24 -5.51 -4.85
C LEU A 128 -8.08 -6.80 -4.63
N PHE A 129 -9.22 -6.92 -5.33
CA PHE A 129 -10.21 -8.01 -5.25
C PHE A 129 -10.70 -8.44 -6.63
#